data_AF-B5ECL0-F1
#
_entry.id   AF-B5ECL0-F1
#
_cell.length_a   1.000
_cell.length_b   1.000
_cell.length_c   1.000
_cell.angle_alpha   90.00
_cell.angle_beta   90.00
_cell.angle_gamma   90.00
#
_symmetry.space_group_name_H-M   'P 1'
#
loop_
_entity.id
_entity.type
_entity.pdbx_description
1 polymer ?
#
loop_
_entity_poly.entity_id
_entity_poly.type
_entity_poly.pdbx_seq_one_letter_code
_entity_poly.pdbx_strand_id
1 'polypeptide(L)'
;MHEIGAMITKRLKEALPEAKVLWEREPPPDGLRGGVLSAELKNRKFTMQFAGPAQEVVAESLELSLVEQVVDDFLDFFARSIYPKEKFTRII
;
A
#
# COMPACT_ATOMS: atom_id res chain seq x y z
N MET A 1 -12.09 -7.70 -2.98
CA MET A 1 -11.14 -7.21 -1.95
C MET A 1 -10.53 -8.40 -1.23
N HIS A 2 -9.26 -8.70 -1.53
CA HIS A 2 -8.50 -9.79 -0.91
C HIS A 2 -8.17 -9.50 0.56
N GLU A 3 -7.97 -10.55 1.36
CA GLU A 3 -7.77 -10.48 2.82
C GLU A 3 -6.65 -9.52 3.22
N ILE A 4 -5.48 -9.62 2.60
CA ILE A 4 -4.33 -8.73 2.86
C ILE A 4 -4.63 -7.28 2.44
N GLY A 5 -5.22 -7.08 1.26
CA GLY A 5 -5.63 -5.75 0.81
C GLY A 5 -6.63 -5.12 1.78
N ALA A 6 -7.56 -5.91 2.32
CA ALA A 6 -8.52 -5.48 3.32
C ALA A 6 -7.82 -5.11 4.65
N MET A 7 -6.86 -5.91 5.10
CA MET A 7 -6.08 -5.65 6.31
C MET A 7 -5.28 -4.35 6.22
N ILE A 8 -4.52 -4.15 5.13
CA ILE A 8 -3.75 -2.91 4.90
C ILE A 8 -4.70 -1.71 4.83
N THR A 9 -5.82 -1.83 4.09
CA THR A 9 -6.81 -0.74 3.99
C THR A 9 -7.38 -0.39 5.35
N LYS A 10 -7.70 -1.40 6.17
CA LYS A 10 -8.27 -1.21 7.51
C LYS A 10 -7.28 -0.47 8.40
N ARG A 11 -6.03 -0.94 8.48
CA ARG A 11 -4.97 -0.31 9.28
C ARG A 11 -4.68 1.13 8.82
N LEU A 12 -4.66 1.38 7.52
CA LEU A 12 -4.47 2.73 7.00
C LEU A 12 -5.65 3.66 7.29
N LYS A 13 -6.88 3.15 7.28
CA LYS A 13 -8.05 3.94 7.71
C LYS A 13 -8.03 4.23 9.20
N GLU A 14 -7.52 3.31 10.01
CA GLU A 14 -7.32 3.54 11.45
C GLU A 14 -6.24 4.60 11.70
N ALA A 15 -5.14 4.57 10.95
CA ALA A 15 -4.05 5.53 11.09
C ALA A 15 -4.33 6.89 10.42
N LEU A 16 -5.07 6.91 9.30
CA LEU A 16 -5.44 8.09 8.53
C LEU A 16 -6.97 8.17 8.39
N PRO A 17 -7.72 8.45 9.46
CA PRO A 17 -9.18 8.45 9.43
C PRO A 17 -9.78 9.51 8.52
N GLU A 18 -9.05 10.60 8.29
CA GLU A 18 -9.47 11.67 7.38
C GLU A 18 -9.12 11.40 5.91
N ALA A 19 -8.29 10.39 5.62
CA ALA A 19 -7.84 10.10 4.27
C ALA A 19 -8.76 9.09 3.57
N LYS A 20 -9.05 9.35 2.30
CA LYS A 20 -9.71 8.40 1.41
C LYS A 20 -8.69 7.39 0.91
N VAL A 21 -8.69 6.20 1.50
CA VAL A 21 -7.82 5.08 1.11
C VAL A 21 -8.55 4.16 0.13
N LEU A 22 -7.90 3.84 -1.00
CA LEU A 22 -8.44 2.99 -2.06
C LEU A 22 -7.36 2.15 -2.76
N TRP A 23 -7.72 0.93 -3.16
CA TRP A 23 -6.92 0.13 -4.08
C TRP A 23 -7.30 0.48 -5.52
N GLU A 24 -6.33 0.97 -6.31
CA GLU A 24 -6.51 1.22 -7.74
C GLU A 24 -6.33 -0.07 -8.56
N ARG A 25 -5.52 -1.00 -8.08
CA ARG A 25 -5.40 -2.36 -8.61
C ARG A 25 -5.38 -3.35 -7.46
N GLU A 26 -6.30 -4.32 -7.50
CA GLU A 26 -6.36 -5.33 -6.44
C GLU A 26 -5.07 -6.16 -6.41
N PRO A 27 -4.51 -6.41 -5.22
CA PRO A 27 -3.36 -7.28 -5.06
C PRO A 27 -3.75 -8.73 -5.42
N PRO A 28 -2.88 -9.50 -6.11
CA PRO A 28 -3.12 -10.90 -6.41
C PRO A 28 -3.24 -11.77 -5.14
N PRO A 29 -3.80 -12.99 -5.23
CA PRO A 29 -3.96 -13.89 -4.08
C PRO A 29 -2.65 -14.19 -3.36
N ASP A 30 -1.57 -14.29 -4.14
CA ASP A 30 -0.26 -14.68 -3.64
C ASP A 30 0.56 -13.47 -3.15
N GLY A 31 0.13 -12.21 -3.33
CA GLY A 31 1.07 -11.10 -3.18
C GLY A 31 0.48 -9.70 -3.24
N LEU A 32 1.30 -8.70 -2.88
CA LEU A 32 1.00 -7.30 -3.21
C LEU A 32 1.45 -6.91 -4.62
N ARG A 33 2.24 -7.77 -5.28
CA ARG A 33 2.90 -7.46 -6.55
C ARG A 33 1.88 -7.08 -7.63
N GLY A 34 2.12 -5.96 -8.29
CA GLY A 34 1.22 -5.39 -9.28
C GLY A 34 0.08 -4.57 -8.68
N GLY A 35 -0.16 -4.67 -7.37
CA GLY A 35 -1.15 -3.86 -6.65
C GLY A 35 -0.78 -2.39 -6.60
N VAL A 36 -1.81 -1.54 -6.49
CA VAL A 36 -1.65 -0.09 -6.37
C VAL A 36 -2.58 0.42 -5.28
N LEU A 37 -2.00 1.07 -4.28
CA LEU A 37 -2.69 1.66 -3.14
C LEU A 37 -2.59 3.18 -3.20
N SER A 38 -3.71 3.87 -3.07
CA SER A 38 -3.77 5.32 -3.03
C SER A 38 -4.46 5.81 -1.76
N ALA A 39 -3.92 6.87 -1.17
CA ALA A 39 -4.57 7.64 -0.11
C ALA A 39 -4.68 9.11 -0.53
N GLU A 40 -5.84 9.70 -0.32
CA GLU A 40 -6.13 11.10 -0.63
C GLU A 40 -6.61 11.83 0.61
N LEU A 41 -5.94 12.93 0.97
CA LEU A 41 -6.28 13.79 2.10
C LEU A 41 -6.21 15.24 1.66
N LYS A 42 -7.34 15.95 1.70
CA LYS A 42 -7.46 17.35 1.26
C LYS A 42 -6.93 17.51 -0.17
N ASN A 43 -5.85 18.27 -0.38
CA ASN A 43 -5.23 18.49 -1.69
C ASN A 43 -4.02 17.58 -1.96
N ARG A 44 -3.82 16.54 -1.13
CA ARG A 44 -2.67 15.65 -1.20
C ARG A 44 -3.12 14.26 -1.61
N LYS A 45 -2.57 13.74 -2.70
CA LYS A 45 -2.74 12.35 -3.14
C LYS A 45 -1.40 11.63 -3.10
N PHE A 46 -1.37 10.52 -2.41
CA PHE A 46 -0.22 9.64 -2.34
C PHE A 46 -0.58 8.30 -2.95
N THR A 47 0.27 7.78 -3.83
CA THR A 47 0.08 6.48 -4.47
C THR A 47 1.32 5.62 -4.28
N MET A 48 1.15 4.43 -3.73
CA MET A 48 2.16 3.39 -3.60
C MET A 48 1.87 2.27 -4.60
N GLN A 49 2.81 2.02 -5.49
CA GLN A 49 2.78 0.88 -6.40
C GLN A 49 3.70 -0.21 -5.88
N PHE A 50 3.19 -1.43 -5.81
CA PHE A 50 3.95 -2.59 -5.38
C PHE A 50 4.52 -3.29 -6.62
N ALA A 51 5.80 -3.10 -6.89
CA ALA A 51 6.52 -3.81 -7.95
C ALA A 51 7.32 -4.97 -7.36
N GLY A 52 7.63 -5.98 -8.17
CA GLY A 52 8.46 -7.11 -7.76
C GLY A 52 9.16 -7.72 -8.98
N PRO A 53 10.29 -8.43 -8.77
CA PRO A 53 11.13 -8.96 -9.85
C PRO A 53 10.36 -9.90 -10.78
N ALA A 54 10.77 -9.94 -12.06
CA ALA A 54 10.21 -10.85 -13.05
C ALA A 54 10.65 -12.29 -12.75
N GLN A 55 9.76 -13.06 -12.09
CA GLN A 55 9.81 -14.51 -11.86
C GLN A 55 10.66 -15.01 -10.68
N GLU A 56 10.14 -16.08 -10.05
CA GLU A 56 10.79 -17.04 -9.16
C GLU A 56 11.16 -16.64 -7.72
N VAL A 57 10.31 -15.88 -7.05
CA VAL A 57 10.12 -16.11 -5.61
C VAL A 57 8.67 -16.46 -5.44
N VAL A 58 8.41 -17.76 -5.19
CA VAL A 58 7.12 -18.22 -4.69
C VAL A 58 6.79 -17.27 -3.55
N ALA A 59 5.70 -16.53 -3.69
CA ALA A 59 5.32 -15.61 -2.65
C ALA A 59 4.94 -16.47 -1.45
N GLU A 60 5.89 -16.64 -0.54
CA GLU A 60 5.63 -17.15 0.79
C GLU A 60 4.50 -16.29 1.33
N SER A 61 3.43 -16.97 1.75
CA SER A 61 2.25 -16.36 2.35
C SER A 61 2.63 -15.08 3.08
N LEU A 62 2.12 -13.95 2.59
CA LEU A 62 2.41 -12.63 3.14
C LEU A 62 2.21 -12.66 4.67
N GLU A 63 3.30 -12.65 5.40
CA GLU A 63 3.26 -12.70 6.86
C GLU A 63 2.62 -11.41 7.40
N LEU A 64 1.95 -11.49 8.54
CA LEU A 64 1.35 -10.33 9.23
C LEU A 64 2.38 -9.21 9.48
N SER A 65 3.64 -9.56 9.66
CA SER A 65 4.77 -8.64 9.79
C SER A 65 4.93 -7.73 8.56
N LEU A 66 4.74 -8.27 7.36
CA LEU A 66 4.83 -7.52 6.10
C LEU A 66 3.64 -6.57 5.92
N VAL A 67 2.46 -6.90 6.45
CA VAL A 67 1.30 -5.98 6.49
C VAL A 67 1.61 -4.75 7.32
N GLU A 68 2.12 -4.93 8.54
CA GLU A 68 2.48 -3.81 9.41
C GLU A 68 3.59 -2.97 8.77
N GLN A 69 4.63 -3.60 8.21
CA GLN A 69 5.70 -2.89 7.54
C GLN A 69 5.21 -2.06 6.35
N VAL A 70 4.28 -2.58 5.56
CA VAL A 70 3.67 -1.84 4.44
C VAL A 70 2.90 -0.62 4.93
N VAL A 71 2.17 -0.76 6.03
CA VAL A 71 1.43 0.34 6.65
C VAL A 71 2.41 1.39 7.17
N ASP A 72 3.42 0.99 7.93
CA ASP A 72 4.39 1.90 8.53
C ASP A 72 5.15 2.70 7.47
N ASP A 73 5.64 2.03 6.43
CA ASP A 73 6.32 2.71 5.34
C ASP A 73 5.37 3.65 4.60
N PHE A 74 4.13 3.24 4.35
CA PHE A 74 3.14 4.11 3.73
C PHE A 74 2.91 5.38 4.56
N LEU A 75 2.77 5.24 5.88
CA LEU A 75 2.56 6.37 6.80
C LEU A 75 3.78 7.29 6.87
N ASP A 76 5.00 6.73 6.94
CA ASP A 76 6.23 7.51 6.95
C ASP A 76 6.38 8.31 5.65
N PHE A 77 6.17 7.69 4.49
CA PHE A 77 6.18 8.40 3.22
C PHE A 77 5.05 9.42 3.11
N PHE A 78 3.85 9.08 3.57
CA PHE A 78 2.71 10.00 3.57
C PHE A 78 2.96 11.22 4.47
N ALA A 79 3.61 11.04 5.62
CA ALA A 79 3.97 12.13 6.53
C ALA A 79 5.07 13.03 5.93
N ARG A 80 6.06 12.46 5.25
CA ARG A 80 7.17 13.19 4.61
C ARG A 80 6.78 13.89 3.31
N SER A 81 5.76 13.38 2.65
CA SER A 81 5.24 13.95 1.41
C SER A 81 4.79 15.40 1.68
N ILE A 82 5.34 16.36 0.95
CA ILE A 82 4.93 17.79 1.02
C ILE A 82 4.26 18.26 -0.27
N TYR A 83 4.26 17.41 -1.30
CA TYR A 83 3.72 17.74 -2.60
C TYR A 83 2.23 17.37 -2.72
N PRO A 84 1.46 18.07 -3.58
CA PRO A 84 0.05 17.79 -3.77
C PRO A 84 -0.22 16.39 -4.35
N LYS A 85 0.73 15.84 -5.11
CA LYS A 85 0.63 14.50 -5.69
C LYS A 85 2.01 13.85 -5.72
N GLU A 86 2.15 12.68 -5.11
CA GLU A 86 3.36 11.86 -5.21
C GLU A 86 3.06 10.40 -5.51
N LYS A 87 3.96 9.78 -6.27
CA LYS A 87 3.92 8.36 -6.61
C LYS A 87 5.22 7.71 -6.15
N PHE A 88 5.09 6.61 -5.43
CA PHE A 88 6.20 5.81 -4.95
C PHE A 88 6.07 4.38 -5.44
N THR A 89 7.21 3.76 -5.72
CA THR A 89 7.27 2.34 -6.06
C THR A 89 7.98 1.61 -4.93
N ARG A 90 7.25 0.71 -4.27
CA ARG A 90 7.81 -0.22 -3.30
C ARG A 90 8.16 -1.51 -4.04
N ILE A 91 9.40 -1.95 -3.90
CA ILE A 91 9.82 -3.26 -4.39
C ILE A 91 9.66 -4.25 -3.24
N ILE A 92 8.82 -5.26 -3.45
CA ILE A 92 8.62 -6.40 -2.53
C ILE A 92 9.19 -7.67 -3.12
#